data_AF-A0A090VYX0-F1
#
_entry.id   AF-A0A090VYX0-F1
#
_cell.length_a   1.000
_cell.length_b   1.000
_cell.length_c   1.000
_cell.angle_alpha   90.00
_cell.angle_beta   90.00
_cell.angle_gamma   90.00
#
_symmetry.space_group_name_H-M   'P 1'
#
loop_
_entity.id
_entity.type
_entity.pdbx_description
1 polymer ?
#
loop_
_entity_poly.entity_id
_entity_poly.type
_entity_poly.pdbx_seq_one_letter_code
_entity_poly.pdbx_strand_id
1 'polypeptide(L)'
;MEAVPYRHPAQLYESFCYIFVFLILWYFYSKTQKRDQTGFIFGLFLALLWTVRFFVEFFKEAQVDDRATWALNTGQWLSIPFVILGLYFMFKYKPKTPVR
;
A
#
# COMPACT_ATOMS: atom_id res chain seq x y z
N MET A 1 -0.43 -34.47 20.66
CA MET A 1 -0.68 -33.02 20.65
C MET A 1 0.03 -32.48 19.43
N GLU A 2 -0.69 -32.26 18.33
CA GLU A 2 -0.11 -31.65 17.12
C GLU A 2 0.44 -30.27 17.49
N ALA A 3 1.74 -30.08 17.29
CA ALA A 3 2.38 -28.80 17.49
C ALA A 3 1.77 -27.82 16.49
N VAL A 4 1.00 -26.84 16.99
CA VAL A 4 0.46 -25.76 16.18
C VAL A 4 1.65 -25.09 15.50
N PRO A 5 1.74 -25.11 14.15
CA PRO A 5 2.88 -24.51 13.47
C PRO A 5 2.94 -23.03 13.83
N TYR A 6 4.11 -22.57 14.25
CA TYR A 6 4.36 -21.17 14.57
C TYR A 6 4.20 -20.35 13.29
N ARG A 7 3.02 -19.77 13.09
CA ARG A 7 2.74 -18.90 11.95
C ARG A 7 3.09 -17.48 12.37
N HIS A 8 4.04 -16.85 11.67
CA HIS A 8 4.32 -15.43 11.85
C HIS A 8 3.01 -14.64 11.70
N PRO A 9 2.67 -13.74 12.65
CA PRO A 9 1.42 -12.98 12.63
C PRO A 9 1.51 -11.84 11.61
N ALA A 10 1.63 -12.18 10.32
CA ALA A 10 1.74 -11.22 9.22
C ALA A 10 0.60 -10.19 9.22
N GLN A 11 -0.59 -10.58 9.71
CA GLN A 11 -1.75 -9.69 9.87
C GLN A 11 -1.52 -8.58 10.89
N LEU A 12 -0.75 -8.82 11.95
CA LEU A 12 -0.47 -7.80 12.97
C LEU A 12 0.47 -6.73 12.41
N TYR A 13 1.50 -7.15 11.66
CA TYR A 13 2.38 -6.24 10.92
C TYR A 13 1.61 -5.44 9.87
N GLU A 14 0.72 -6.09 9.11
CA GLU A 14 -0.11 -5.44 8.10
C GLU A 14 -1.03 -4.38 8.72
N SER A 15 -1.70 -4.72 9.83
CA SER A 15 -2.58 -3.81 10.57
C SER A 15 -1.82 -2.61 11.15
N PHE A 16 -0.62 -2.84 11.68
CA PHE A 16 0.24 -1.78 12.20
C PHE A 16 0.65 -0.80 11.08
N CYS A 17 1.06 -1.31 9.92
CA CYS A 17 1.39 -0.48 8.76
C CYS A 17 0.19 0.37 8.29
N TYR A 18 -1.05 -0.15 8.36
CA TYR A 18 -2.24 0.63 7.99
C TYR A 18 -2.51 1.82 8.92
N ILE A 19 -2.09 1.76 10.19
CA ILE A 19 -2.13 2.92 11.08
C ILE A 19 -1.21 4.03 10.54
N PHE A 20 0.00 3.70 10.06
CA PHE A 20 0.89 4.69 9.45
C PHE A 20 0.33 5.27 8.15
N VAL A 21 -0.27 4.43 7.30
CA VAL A 21 -0.94 4.91 6.07
C VAL A 21 -2.00 5.95 6.43
N PHE A 22 -2.82 5.67 7.45
CA PHE A 22 -3.84 6.59 7.93
C PHE A 22 -3.23 7.90 8.47
N LEU A 23 -2.19 7.83 9.31
CA LEU A 23 -1.52 9.02 9.87
C LEU A 23 -0.90 9.89 8.77
N ILE A 24 -0.27 9.28 7.75
CA ILE A 24 0.32 10.01 6.62
C ILE A 24 -0.80 10.70 5.83
N LEU A 25 -1.90 10.00 5.52
CA LEU A 25 -3.03 10.59 4.82
C LEU A 25 -3.68 11.72 5.60
N TRP A 26 -3.90 11.53 6.91
CA TRP A 26 -4.41 12.56 7.80
C TRP A 26 -3.50 13.79 7.79
N TYR A 27 -2.19 13.58 7.93
CA TYR A 27 -1.22 14.67 7.91
C TYR A 27 -1.29 15.44 6.60
N PHE A 28 -1.26 14.76 5.44
CA PHE A 28 -1.36 15.42 4.15
C PHE A 28 -2.70 16.14 3.93
N TYR A 29 -3.80 15.56 4.43
CA TYR A 29 -5.14 16.15 4.37
C TYR A 29 -5.28 17.40 5.25
N SER A 30 -4.76 17.35 6.48
CA SER A 30 -4.95 18.40 7.49
C SER A 30 -3.94 19.54 7.36
N LYS A 31 -2.67 19.24 7.04
CA LYS A 31 -1.60 20.24 7.01
C LYS A 31 -1.31 20.84 5.63
N THR A 32 -1.80 20.25 4.54
CA THR A 32 -1.42 20.67 3.19
C THR A 32 -2.61 21.16 2.38
N GLN A 33 -2.42 22.24 1.61
CA GLN A 33 -3.38 22.69 0.56
C GLN A 33 -3.57 21.68 -0.57
N LYS A 34 -2.89 20.52 -0.51
CA LYS A 34 -3.11 19.38 -1.40
C LYS A 34 -4.48 18.71 -1.22
N ARG A 35 -5.26 19.11 -0.21
CA ARG A 35 -6.69 18.76 -0.12
C ARG A 35 -7.47 19.26 -1.35
N ASP A 36 -7.07 20.38 -1.93
CA ASP A 36 -7.75 20.99 -3.09
C ASP A 36 -7.34 20.34 -4.43
N GLN A 37 -6.32 19.47 -4.41
CA GLN A 37 -5.92 18.69 -5.57
C GLN A 37 -6.76 17.41 -5.64
N THR A 38 -7.85 17.46 -6.41
CA THR A 38 -8.69 16.29 -6.70
C THR A 38 -7.81 15.17 -7.25
N GLY A 39 -7.71 14.04 -6.53
CA GLY A 39 -6.92 12.88 -6.93
C GLY A 39 -5.58 12.71 -6.20
N PHE A 40 -5.02 13.74 -5.56
CA PHE A 40 -3.74 13.60 -4.86
C PHE A 40 -3.83 12.66 -3.66
N ILE A 41 -4.82 12.86 -2.78
CA ILE A 41 -5.03 12.03 -1.59
C ILE A 41 -5.37 10.59 -1.97
N PHE A 42 -6.18 10.40 -3.02
CA PHE A 42 -6.51 9.07 -3.54
C PHE A 42 -5.27 8.37 -4.10
N GLY A 43 -4.46 9.06 -4.90
CA GLY A 43 -3.20 8.53 -5.43
C GLY A 43 -2.20 8.19 -4.32
N LEU A 44 -2.10 9.04 -3.29
CA LEU A 44 -1.26 8.81 -2.12
C LEU A 44 -1.73 7.59 -1.32
N PHE A 45 -3.04 7.43 -1.11
CA PHE A 45 -3.61 6.24 -0.48
C PHE A 45 -3.28 4.98 -1.27
N LEU A 46 -3.51 5.01 -2.58
CA LEU A 46 -3.23 3.88 -3.46
C LEU A 46 -1.74 3.51 -3.42
N ALA A 47 -0.85 4.49 -3.59
CA ALA A 47 0.59 4.25 -3.56
C ALA A 47 1.04 3.65 -2.21
N LEU A 48 0.61 4.22 -1.08
CA LEU A 48 1.00 3.74 0.24
C LEU A 48 0.43 2.36 0.56
N LEU A 49 -0.86 2.13 0.30
CA LEU A 49 -1.54 0.86 0.57
C LEU A 49 -0.86 -0.30 -0.16
N TRP A 50 -0.62 -0.13 -1.46
CA TRP A 50 -0.04 -1.18 -2.30
C TRP A 50 1.46 -1.36 -2.07
N THR A 51 2.16 -0.30 -1.63
CA THR A 51 3.55 -0.40 -1.16
C THR A 51 3.65 -1.23 0.12
N VAL A 52 2.83 -0.93 1.14
CA VAL A 52 2.76 -1.74 2.36
C VAL A 52 2.44 -3.20 2.03
N ARG A 53 1.47 -3.43 1.14
CA ARG A 53 1.09 -4.78 0.70
C ARG A 53 2.24 -5.51 0.02
N PHE A 54 3.04 -4.83 -0.80
CA PHE A 54 4.23 -5.41 -1.43
C PHE A 54 5.26 -5.87 -0.39
N PHE A 55 5.56 -5.02 0.60
CA PHE A 55 6.50 -5.36 1.67
C PHE A 55 5.98 -6.47 2.57
N VAL A 56 4.72 -6.39 3.03
CA VAL A 56 4.11 -7.43 3.87
C VAL A 56 4.09 -8.78 3.14
N GLU A 57 3.81 -8.79 1.84
CA GLU A 57 3.83 -10.02 1.03
C GLU A 57 5.25 -10.56 0.81
N PHE A 58 6.27 -9.70 0.85
CA PHE A 58 7.69 -10.11 0.83
C PHE A 58 8.13 -10.72 2.18
N PHE A 59 7.64 -10.20 3.30
CA PHE A 59 7.89 -10.75 4.64
C PHE A 59 7.05 -12.00 4.95
N LYS A 60 5.93 -12.21 4.25
CA LYS A 60 5.21 -13.48 4.29
C LYS A 60 6.07 -14.53 3.59
N GLU A 61 6.64 -15.44 4.38
CA GLU A 61 7.37 -16.59 3.84
C GLU A 61 6.51 -17.36 2.84
N ALA A 62 7.12 -17.77 1.74
CA ALA A 62 6.54 -18.72 0.81
C ALA A 62 6.26 -20.00 1.60
N GLN A 63 5.01 -20.18 2.03
CA GLN A 63 4.57 -21.28 2.90
C GLN A 63 4.72 -22.68 2.28
N VAL A 64 5.34 -22.79 1.11
CA VAL A 64 5.54 -24.03 0.34
C VAL A 64 6.84 -23.90 -0.46
N ASP A 65 7.80 -24.81 -0.24
CA ASP A 65 9.03 -24.97 -1.05
C ASP A 65 8.74 -25.21 -2.55
N ASP A 66 7.51 -25.56 -2.91
CA ASP A 66 7.06 -25.92 -4.27
C ASP A 66 6.53 -24.75 -5.13
N ARG A 67 6.60 -23.50 -4.67
CA ARG A 67 6.28 -22.32 -5.51
C ARG A 67 7.46 -21.82 -6.36
N ALA A 68 8.38 -22.71 -6.72
CA ALA A 68 9.54 -22.44 -7.55
C ALA A 68 9.24 -22.04 -9.02
N THR A 69 7.97 -21.84 -9.41
CA THR A 69 7.59 -21.50 -10.79
C THR A 69 7.27 -20.02 -11.02
N TRP A 70 7.00 -19.22 -9.98
CA TRP A 70 6.70 -17.79 -10.13
C TRP A 70 7.63 -16.95 -9.26
N ALA A 71 8.42 -16.06 -9.88
CA ALA A 71 9.41 -15.21 -9.20
C ALA A 71 8.81 -14.20 -8.20
N LEU A 72 7.51 -13.94 -8.28
CA LEU A 72 6.78 -13.00 -7.41
C LEU A 72 5.39 -13.56 -7.06
N ASN A 73 4.96 -13.34 -5.82
CA ASN A 73 3.60 -13.68 -5.36
C ASN A 73 2.54 -12.87 -6.12
N THR A 74 1.32 -13.40 -6.24
CA THR A 74 0.19 -12.71 -6.89
C THR A 74 -0.06 -11.32 -6.32
N GLY A 75 0.12 -11.16 -5.00
CA GLY A 75 0.01 -9.87 -4.31
C GLY A 75 1.05 -8.85 -4.79
N GLN A 76 2.28 -9.28 -5.05
CA GLN A 76 3.37 -8.41 -5.52
C GLN A 76 3.15 -7.95 -6.96
N TRP A 77 2.74 -8.86 -7.84
CA TRP A 77 2.38 -8.54 -9.23
C TRP A 77 1.26 -7.51 -9.32
N LEU A 78 0.27 -7.61 -8.42
CA LEU A 78 -0.84 -6.67 -8.37
C LEU A 78 -0.43 -5.33 -7.73
N SER A 79 0.46 -5.33 -6.74
CA SER A 79 0.94 -4.11 -6.09
C SER A 79 1.65 -3.15 -7.04
N ILE A 80 2.51 -3.64 -7.94
CA ILE A 80 3.31 -2.81 -8.84
C ILE A 80 2.44 -1.85 -9.70
N PRO A 81 1.45 -2.32 -10.49
CA PRO A 81 0.63 -1.44 -11.32
C PRO A 81 -0.20 -0.46 -10.47
N PHE A 82 -0.67 -0.87 -9.30
CA PHE A 82 -1.41 0.04 -8.42
C PHE A 82 -0.53 1.13 -7.79
N VAL A 83 0.72 0.82 -7.43
CA VAL A 83 1.66 1.85 -6.97
C VAL A 83 1.93 2.86 -8.10
N ILE A 84 2.17 2.37 -9.33
CA ILE A 84 2.36 3.23 -10.50
C ILE A 84 1.13 4.11 -10.75
N LEU A 85 -0.07 3.52 -10.67
CA LEU A 85 -1.32 4.24 -10.84
C LEU A 85 -1.51 5.32 -9.76
N GLY A 86 -1.11 5.02 -8.51
CA GLY A 86 -1.15 5.97 -7.40
C GLY A 86 -0.23 7.16 -7.63
N LEU A 87 1.01 6.90 -8.05
CA LEU A 87 1.96 7.95 -8.42
C LEU A 87 1.47 8.76 -9.62
N TYR A 88 0.85 8.12 -10.61
CA TYR A 88 0.24 8.82 -11.74
C TYR A 88 -0.87 9.77 -11.28
N PHE A 89 -1.77 9.34 -10.39
CA PHE A 89 -2.79 10.24 -9.83
C PHE A 89 -2.18 11.38 -9.00
N MET A 90 -1.07 11.14 -8.29
CA MET A 90 -0.38 12.19 -7.53
C MET A 90 0.30 13.25 -8.39
N PHE A 91 0.94 12.86 -9.50
CA PHE A 91 1.75 13.78 -10.32
C PHE A 91 1.03 14.34 -11.54
N LYS A 92 0.03 13.63 -12.08
CA LYS A 92 -0.63 14.00 -13.33
C LYS A 92 -1.89 14.84 -13.11
N TYR A 93 -2.53 14.75 -11.93
CA TYR A 93 -3.63 15.65 -11.58
C TYR A 93 -3.08 16.98 -11.07
N LYS A 94 -3.04 17.96 -11.97
CA LYS A 94 -2.81 19.36 -11.59
C LYS A 94 -4.09 19.96 -11.01
N PRO A 95 -4.01 20.82 -9.99
CA PRO A 95 -5.17 21.50 -9.44
C PRO A 95 -5.92 22.21 -10.57
N LYS A 96 -7.20 21.91 -10.75
CA LYS A 96 -8.10 22.89 -11.34
C LYS A 96 -8.26 23.98 -10.28
N THR A 97 -7.87 25.18 -10.68
CA THR A 97 -8.03 26.50 -10.06
C THR A 97 -8.97 26.51 -8.85
N PRO A 98 -8.61 27.19 -7.73
CA PRO A 98 -9.46 27.27 -6.55
C PRO A 98 -10.88 27.67 -6.94
N VAL A 99 -11.84 26.80 -6.63
CA VAL A 99 -13.26 27.19 -6.64
C VAL A 99 -13.39 28.12 -5.44
N ARG A 100 -13.44 29.42 -5.75
CA ARG A 100 -13.68 30.52 -4.81
C ARG A 100 -14.93 30.26 -3.97
#